data_AF-V4C5J6-F1
#
_entry.id   AF-V4C5J6-F1
#
_cell.length_a   1.000
_cell.length_b   1.000
_cell.length_c   1.000
_cell.angle_alpha   90.00
_cell.angle_beta   90.00
_cell.angle_gamma   90.00
#
_symmetry.space_group_name_H-M   'P 1'
#
loop_
_entity.id
_entity.type
_entity.pdbx_description
1 polymer ?
#
loop_
_entity_poly.entity_id
_entity_poly.type
_entity_poly.pdbx_seq_one_letter_code
_entity_poly.pdbx_strand_id
1 'polypeptide(L)'
;MEFEVAREAFSDLSTVPACTKNPNHEKFIKFDEFKVEDLPEDMRREEIYQYIKNIGLRVVRLTVKKDDESTVWGTGVVYKAGIYYGILTNDHVVASQTDVENCTIDFFYHTEGQPLIQSKGQALQIGSAIQDKSIFTFSPIPESLERMKLKDNSDSLAQVTLIFDDGSKSTVVGCIAREMSKWFVLVPRDNQEQIVAVEVVFFEAKTGRSYLYEAGSELIDVSDPKAVQIEVPDDNVPQFVKDFTFDKFKAPWPKGNGNFTPLVIAHPHGGPKTITMGKLLDFEDRGRIALIHHTAETCPGSSGGLLITLGGDTSSYCEFCNTVGVHCEGQKVEEYKGMKLDNGNLNVSLFNNS
;
A
#
# COMPACT_ATOMS: atom_id res chain seq x y z
N MET A 1 -17.37 1.28 11.35
CA MET A 1 -16.79 1.40 10.01
C MET A 1 -16.81 0.02 9.42
N GLU A 2 -17.48 -0.19 8.29
CA GLU A 2 -17.46 -1.48 7.60
C GLU A 2 -16.32 -1.45 6.59
N PHE A 3 -15.37 -2.38 6.70
CA PHE A 3 -14.27 -2.49 5.76
C PHE A 3 -14.77 -2.94 4.38
N GLU A 4 -14.20 -2.40 3.30
CA GLU A 4 -14.61 -2.69 1.92
C GLU A 4 -14.05 -4.02 1.39
N VAL A 5 -14.40 -5.10 2.08
CA VAL A 5 -13.96 -6.43 1.72
C VAL A 5 -15.01 -7.12 0.86
N ALA A 6 -14.62 -7.61 -0.31
CA ALA A 6 -15.50 -8.44 -1.12
C ALA A 6 -15.57 -9.86 -0.55
N ARG A 7 -16.78 -10.43 -0.48
CA ARG A 7 -17.05 -11.82 -0.09
C ARG A 7 -17.53 -12.69 -1.25
N GLU A 8 -17.56 -12.11 -2.44
CA GLU A 8 -17.87 -12.78 -3.69
C GLU A 8 -17.00 -12.16 -4.77
N ALA A 9 -16.60 -12.97 -5.76
CA ALA A 9 -15.88 -12.51 -6.93
C ALA A 9 -16.74 -12.60 -8.19
N PHE A 10 -16.71 -11.54 -9.00
CA PHE A 10 -17.46 -11.46 -10.25
C PHE A 10 -16.49 -11.29 -11.41
N SER A 11 -16.64 -12.08 -12.48
CA SER A 11 -15.79 -11.95 -13.67
C SER A 11 -16.11 -10.70 -14.49
N ASP A 12 -17.29 -10.12 -14.30
CA ASP A 12 -17.72 -8.86 -14.91
C ASP A 12 -18.49 -8.01 -13.89
N LEU A 13 -18.11 -6.75 -13.74
CA LEU A 13 -18.79 -5.78 -12.86
C LEU A 13 -20.25 -5.55 -13.25
N SER A 14 -20.61 -5.74 -14.53
CA SER A 14 -22.00 -5.64 -14.98
C SER A 14 -22.90 -6.73 -14.38
N THR A 15 -22.31 -7.83 -13.91
CA THR A 15 -23.02 -8.99 -13.34
C THR A 15 -23.18 -8.92 -11.83
N VAL A 16 -22.54 -7.96 -11.17
CA VAL A 16 -22.63 -7.78 -9.72
C VAL A 16 -24.07 -7.39 -9.36
N PRO A 17 -24.82 -8.25 -8.65
CA PRO A 17 -26.20 -7.96 -8.32
C PRO A 17 -26.24 -6.81 -7.29
N ALA A 18 -26.94 -5.74 -7.65
CA ALA A 18 -27.30 -4.66 -6.74
C ALA A 18 -26.12 -4.07 -5.94
N CYS A 19 -25.00 -3.75 -6.60
CA CYS A 19 -23.93 -2.97 -5.97
C CYS A 19 -24.49 -1.64 -5.45
N THR A 20 -24.60 -1.51 -4.14
CA THR A 20 -25.16 -0.32 -3.48
C THR A 20 -24.25 0.89 -3.60
N LYS A 21 -22.94 0.65 -3.77
CA LYS A 21 -21.94 1.72 -3.84
C LYS A 21 -21.78 2.30 -5.23
N ASN A 22 -21.74 1.50 -6.29
CA ASN A 22 -21.69 2.02 -7.66
C ASN A 22 -22.63 1.24 -8.56
N PRO A 23 -23.93 1.57 -8.56
CA PRO A 23 -24.88 0.97 -9.48
C PRO A 23 -24.36 1.07 -10.92
N ASN A 24 -24.41 -0.04 -11.66
CA ASN A 24 -23.96 -0.18 -13.05
C ASN A 24 -22.45 -0.02 -13.32
N HIS A 25 -21.64 0.42 -12.34
CA HIS A 25 -20.19 0.55 -12.47
C HIS A 25 -19.70 1.39 -13.68
N GLU A 26 -20.47 2.41 -14.08
CA GLU A 26 -20.25 3.14 -15.35
C GLU A 26 -18.89 3.85 -15.45
N LYS A 27 -18.26 4.22 -14.33
CA LYS A 27 -16.96 4.92 -14.34
C LYS A 27 -15.75 4.01 -14.19
N PHE A 28 -15.96 2.70 -14.12
CA PHE A 28 -14.87 1.73 -14.04
C PHE A 28 -14.36 1.44 -15.45
N ILE A 29 -13.13 1.90 -15.73
CA ILE A 29 -12.46 1.63 -16.99
C ILE A 29 -11.64 0.35 -16.81
N LYS A 30 -11.82 -0.67 -17.67
CA LYS A 30 -10.97 -1.86 -17.59
C LYS A 30 -9.53 -1.48 -17.89
N PHE A 31 -8.61 -2.08 -17.14
CA PHE A 31 -7.21 -1.68 -17.19
C PHE A 31 -6.56 -1.89 -18.56
N ASP A 32 -6.95 -2.93 -19.30
CA ASP A 32 -6.48 -3.19 -20.66
C ASP A 32 -7.16 -2.32 -21.72
N GLU A 33 -8.39 -1.87 -21.46
CA GLU A 33 -9.13 -0.93 -22.31
C GLU A 33 -8.74 0.54 -22.09
N PHE A 34 -8.03 0.86 -20.99
CA PHE A 34 -7.57 2.22 -20.67
C PHE A 34 -6.62 2.79 -21.73
N LYS A 35 -6.88 4.03 -22.15
CA LYS A 35 -6.16 4.79 -23.17
C LYS A 35 -5.80 6.19 -22.69
N VAL A 36 -4.96 6.89 -23.44
CA VAL A 36 -4.57 8.27 -23.13
C VAL A 36 -5.76 9.22 -23.15
N GLU A 37 -6.78 8.96 -23.97
CA GLU A 37 -8.00 9.80 -24.07
C GLU A 37 -8.88 9.73 -22.82
N ASP A 38 -8.74 8.67 -22.02
CA ASP A 38 -9.47 8.51 -20.76
C ASP A 38 -8.94 9.46 -19.68
N LEU A 39 -7.71 9.97 -19.84
CA LEU A 39 -7.14 10.96 -18.92
C LEU A 39 -7.85 12.32 -19.04
N PRO A 40 -7.85 13.12 -17.94
CA PRO A 40 -8.21 14.52 -18.00
C PRO A 40 -7.50 15.23 -19.16
N GLU A 41 -8.20 16.13 -19.85
CA GLU A 41 -7.72 16.74 -21.11
C GLU A 41 -6.33 17.37 -20.98
N ASP A 42 -6.07 18.05 -19.86
CA ASP A 42 -4.79 18.68 -19.51
C ASP A 42 -3.67 17.69 -19.15
N MET A 43 -4.01 16.41 -18.98
CA MET A 43 -3.11 15.32 -18.62
C MET A 43 -2.97 14.26 -19.71
N ARG A 44 -3.58 14.46 -20.91
CA ARG A 44 -3.50 13.52 -22.05
C ARG A 44 -2.12 13.50 -22.71
N ARG A 45 -1.15 12.95 -21.99
CA ARG A 45 0.25 12.81 -22.40
C ARG A 45 0.65 11.35 -22.38
N GLU A 46 1.40 10.94 -23.40
CA GLU A 46 1.81 9.54 -23.56
C GLU A 46 2.65 9.06 -22.38
N GLU A 47 3.48 9.93 -21.80
CA GLU A 47 4.34 9.62 -20.66
C GLU A 47 3.53 9.31 -19.40
N ILE A 48 2.45 10.06 -19.15
CA ILE A 48 1.53 9.80 -18.03
C ILE A 48 0.81 8.47 -18.26
N TYR A 49 0.29 8.25 -19.48
CA TYR A 49 -0.38 7.01 -19.84
C TYR A 49 0.53 5.80 -19.61
N GLN A 50 1.76 5.83 -20.16
CA GLN A 50 2.75 4.76 -20.00
C GLN A 50 3.14 4.56 -18.54
N TYR A 51 3.27 5.63 -17.76
CA TYR A 51 3.50 5.53 -16.33
C TYR A 51 2.37 4.76 -15.62
N ILE A 52 1.11 5.14 -15.87
CA ILE A 52 -0.07 4.48 -15.26
C ILE A 52 -0.13 3.01 -15.66
N LYS A 53 0.11 2.69 -16.94
CA LYS A 53 0.16 1.31 -17.42
C LYS A 53 1.28 0.54 -16.71
N ASN A 54 2.48 1.11 -16.61
CA ASN A 54 3.61 0.44 -15.96
C ASN A 54 3.38 0.20 -14.46
N ILE A 55 2.87 1.20 -13.72
CA ILE A 55 2.63 1.03 -12.28
C ILE A 55 1.43 0.10 -12.03
N GLY A 56 0.41 0.13 -12.87
CA GLY A 56 -0.75 -0.76 -12.76
C GLY A 56 -0.44 -2.24 -13.02
N LEU A 57 0.66 -2.58 -13.69
CA LEU A 57 1.15 -3.96 -13.78
C LEU A 57 1.57 -4.54 -12.42
N ARG A 58 1.87 -3.68 -11.43
CA ARG A 58 2.21 -4.09 -10.07
C ARG A 58 0.98 -4.40 -9.22
N VAL A 59 -0.20 -4.01 -9.67
CA VAL A 59 -1.46 -4.25 -8.95
C VAL A 59 -1.90 -5.68 -9.20
N VAL A 60 -2.21 -6.39 -8.12
CA VAL A 60 -2.58 -7.81 -8.12
C VAL A 60 -3.91 -8.02 -7.43
N ARG A 61 -4.61 -9.08 -7.81
CA ARG A 61 -5.78 -9.55 -7.07
C ARG A 61 -5.34 -10.47 -5.96
N LEU A 62 -5.93 -10.31 -4.79
CA LEU A 62 -5.73 -11.18 -3.64
C LEU A 62 -7.01 -12.00 -3.39
N THR A 63 -6.83 -13.29 -3.19
CA THR A 63 -7.89 -14.20 -2.73
C THR A 63 -7.40 -14.85 -1.43
N VAL A 64 -8.05 -14.56 -0.31
CA VAL A 64 -7.65 -15.01 1.03
C VAL A 64 -8.74 -15.93 1.58
N LYS A 65 -8.36 -17.16 1.92
CA LYS A 65 -9.25 -18.07 2.65
C LYS A 65 -9.06 -17.87 4.15
N LYS A 66 -10.11 -17.44 4.84
CA LYS A 66 -10.11 -17.18 6.28
C LYS A 66 -10.31 -18.47 7.08
N ASP A 67 -9.99 -18.41 8.37
CA ASP A 67 -10.11 -19.56 9.29
C ASP A 67 -11.55 -20.06 9.46
N ASP A 68 -12.54 -19.19 9.27
CA ASP A 68 -13.96 -19.53 9.26
C ASP A 68 -14.43 -20.10 7.90
N GLU A 69 -13.49 -20.48 7.03
CA GLU A 69 -13.67 -20.96 5.67
C GLU A 69 -14.28 -19.93 4.70
N SER A 70 -14.54 -18.70 5.15
CA SER A 70 -14.96 -17.63 4.26
C SER A 70 -13.83 -17.22 3.33
N THR A 71 -14.18 -16.73 2.14
CA THR A 71 -13.22 -16.18 1.19
C THR A 71 -13.38 -14.67 1.13
N VAL A 72 -12.24 -14.00 1.15
CA VAL A 72 -12.10 -12.56 1.06
C VAL A 72 -11.31 -12.24 -0.20
N TRP A 73 -11.83 -11.28 -0.99
CA TRP A 73 -11.11 -10.72 -2.12
C TRP A 73 -10.68 -9.30 -1.80
N GLY A 74 -9.46 -8.98 -2.21
CA GLY A 74 -8.88 -7.66 -2.10
C GLY A 74 -7.91 -7.38 -3.23
N THR A 75 -7.24 -6.25 -3.13
CA THR A 75 -6.17 -5.84 -4.02
C THR A 75 -4.86 -5.78 -3.25
N GLY A 76 -3.75 -5.92 -3.95
CA GLY A 76 -2.43 -5.64 -3.41
C GLY A 76 -1.52 -4.98 -4.45
N VAL A 77 -0.41 -4.43 -3.99
CA VAL A 77 0.59 -3.78 -4.83
C VAL A 77 1.94 -4.44 -4.60
N VAL A 78 2.54 -4.93 -5.68
CA VAL A 78 3.89 -5.51 -5.65
C VAL A 78 4.91 -4.41 -5.38
N TYR A 79 5.82 -4.64 -4.46
CA TYR A 79 7.01 -3.83 -4.25
C TYR A 79 8.24 -4.73 -4.14
N LYS A 80 9.41 -4.12 -4.35
CA LYS A 80 10.71 -4.79 -4.30
C LYS A 80 11.57 -4.16 -3.21
N ALA A 81 12.27 -4.99 -2.45
CA ALA A 81 13.29 -4.55 -1.51
C ALA A 81 14.44 -5.57 -1.48
N GLY A 82 15.56 -5.21 -2.10
CA GLY A 82 16.70 -6.05 -2.35
C GLY A 82 16.32 -7.24 -3.22
N ILE A 83 16.53 -8.44 -2.68
CA ILE A 83 16.17 -9.70 -3.32
C ILE A 83 14.71 -10.10 -3.11
N TYR A 84 13.98 -9.38 -2.24
CA TYR A 84 12.62 -9.72 -1.87
C TYR A 84 11.59 -9.01 -2.74
N TYR A 85 10.54 -9.75 -3.08
CA TYR A 85 9.30 -9.21 -3.59
C TYR A 85 8.22 -9.39 -2.53
N GLY A 86 7.45 -8.35 -2.30
CA GLY A 86 6.33 -8.40 -1.38
C GLY A 86 5.08 -7.76 -1.96
N ILE A 87 3.96 -8.06 -1.33
CA ILE A 87 2.67 -7.42 -1.56
C ILE A 87 2.41 -6.46 -0.42
N LEU A 88 2.13 -5.20 -0.76
CA LEU A 88 1.53 -4.23 0.13
C LEU A 88 0.01 -4.27 -0.05
N THR A 89 -0.73 -4.43 1.04
CA THR A 89 -2.20 -4.43 1.07
C THR A 89 -2.70 -3.89 2.41
N ASN A 90 -4.01 -3.90 2.61
CA ASN A 90 -4.61 -3.52 3.89
C ASN A 90 -4.57 -4.68 4.90
N ASP A 91 -4.41 -4.34 6.18
CA ASP A 91 -4.41 -5.30 7.29
C ASP A 91 -5.73 -6.06 7.39
N HIS A 92 -6.86 -5.38 7.17
CA HIS A 92 -8.15 -6.05 7.16
C HIS A 92 -8.36 -7.04 5.98
N VAL A 93 -7.52 -6.98 4.92
CA VAL A 93 -7.52 -7.96 3.83
C VAL A 93 -6.67 -9.17 4.22
N VAL A 94 -5.41 -8.94 4.64
CA VAL A 94 -4.44 -9.96 5.07
C VAL A 94 -3.90 -9.58 6.45
N ALA A 95 -4.48 -10.16 7.49
CA ALA A 95 -4.33 -9.70 8.87
C ALA A 95 -3.27 -10.47 9.67
N SER A 96 -2.85 -11.65 9.21
CA SER A 96 -2.05 -12.60 9.97
C SER A 96 -1.17 -13.45 9.05
N GLN A 97 -0.22 -14.17 9.64
CA GLN A 97 0.57 -15.18 8.94
C GLN A 97 -0.31 -16.27 8.32
N THR A 98 -1.36 -16.72 9.01
CA THR A 98 -2.33 -17.69 8.48
C THR A 98 -3.03 -17.15 7.22
N ASP A 99 -3.45 -15.88 7.23
CA ASP A 99 -4.02 -15.25 6.05
C ASP A 99 -3.02 -15.21 4.88
N VAL A 100 -1.75 -14.94 5.16
CA VAL A 100 -0.68 -14.94 4.14
C VAL A 100 -0.55 -16.33 3.50
N GLU A 101 -0.47 -17.38 4.29
CA GLU A 101 -0.34 -18.76 3.79
C GLU A 101 -1.57 -19.20 2.99
N ASN A 102 -2.75 -18.72 3.39
CA ASN A 102 -4.01 -18.96 2.68
C ASN A 102 -4.25 -17.99 1.51
N CYS A 103 -3.35 -17.04 1.27
CA CYS A 103 -3.49 -16.04 0.21
C CYS A 103 -3.00 -16.58 -1.14
N THR A 104 -3.84 -16.43 -2.16
CA THR A 104 -3.49 -16.58 -3.57
C THR A 104 -3.37 -15.21 -4.20
N ILE A 105 -2.29 -14.98 -4.93
CA ILE A 105 -2.00 -13.74 -5.64
C ILE A 105 -2.13 -13.99 -7.13
N ASP A 106 -3.06 -13.30 -7.78
CA ASP A 106 -3.24 -13.38 -9.23
C ASP A 106 -2.63 -12.15 -9.91
N PHE A 107 -1.66 -12.41 -10.79
CA PHE A 107 -0.99 -11.38 -11.58
C PHE A 107 -1.68 -11.25 -12.95
N PHE A 108 -1.63 -10.02 -13.49
CA PHE A 108 -2.10 -9.71 -14.84
C PHE A 108 -3.57 -10.08 -15.13
N TYR A 109 -4.41 -10.07 -14.08
CA TYR A 109 -5.84 -10.35 -14.24
C TYR A 109 -6.59 -9.14 -14.82
N HIS A 110 -6.54 -9.01 -16.15
CA HIS A 110 -7.13 -7.89 -16.89
C HIS A 110 -8.47 -8.22 -17.51
N THR A 111 -8.61 -9.44 -18.01
CA THR A 111 -9.84 -9.94 -18.65
C THR A 111 -10.09 -11.39 -18.26
N GLU A 112 -11.36 -11.79 -18.33
CA GLU A 112 -11.78 -13.16 -18.10
C GLU A 112 -11.16 -14.11 -19.14
N GLY A 113 -10.78 -15.31 -18.71
CA GLY A 113 -10.24 -16.36 -19.59
C GLY A 113 -8.76 -16.21 -19.94
N GLN A 114 -8.09 -15.13 -19.50
CA GLN A 114 -6.63 -15.04 -19.63
C GLN A 114 -5.95 -16.00 -18.66
N PRO A 115 -4.86 -16.70 -19.08
CA PRO A 115 -4.05 -17.49 -18.19
C PRO A 115 -3.52 -16.61 -17.05
N LEU A 116 -3.86 -16.99 -15.82
CA LEU A 116 -3.35 -16.32 -14.63
C LEU A 116 -1.97 -16.87 -14.28
N ILE A 117 -1.02 -15.98 -14.05
CA ILE A 117 0.17 -16.34 -13.30
C ILE A 117 -0.22 -16.19 -11.83
N GLN A 118 -0.11 -17.28 -11.07
CA GLN A 118 -0.50 -17.32 -9.66
C GLN A 118 0.72 -17.54 -8.77
N SER A 119 0.68 -16.87 -7.62
CA SER A 119 1.61 -17.10 -6.52
C SER A 119 0.85 -17.35 -5.23
N LYS A 120 1.57 -17.84 -4.23
CA LYS A 120 1.09 -18.02 -2.86
C LYS A 120 1.86 -17.11 -1.91
N GLY A 121 1.17 -16.58 -0.91
CA GLY A 121 1.84 -15.88 0.19
C GLY A 121 2.78 -16.84 0.93
N GLN A 122 3.85 -16.30 1.52
CA GLN A 122 4.90 -17.07 2.18
C GLN A 122 5.11 -16.61 3.62
N ALA A 123 5.41 -15.33 3.83
CA ALA A 123 5.67 -14.81 5.16
C ALA A 123 5.20 -13.36 5.31
N LEU A 124 4.41 -13.10 6.35
CA LEU A 124 4.07 -11.77 6.82
C LEU A 124 5.36 -11.09 7.29
N GLN A 125 5.65 -9.93 6.71
CA GLN A 125 6.82 -9.13 7.05
C GLN A 125 6.45 -7.95 7.94
N ILE A 126 5.24 -7.39 7.78
CA ILE A 126 4.75 -6.25 8.56
C ILE A 126 3.23 -6.35 8.63
N GLY A 127 2.65 -6.15 9.82
CA GLY A 127 1.22 -5.91 10.01
C GLY A 127 1.03 -4.73 10.96
N SER A 128 0.06 -3.87 10.68
CA SER A 128 -0.31 -2.76 11.58
C SER A 128 -1.80 -2.56 11.53
N ALA A 129 -2.45 -2.70 12.69
CA ALA A 129 -3.88 -2.41 12.82
C ALA A 129 -4.13 -0.90 12.81
N ILE A 130 -3.17 -0.10 13.31
CA ILE A 130 -3.29 1.36 13.36
C ILE A 130 -3.21 1.96 11.95
N GLN A 131 -2.28 1.46 11.14
CA GLN A 131 -2.09 1.89 9.75
C GLN A 131 -2.93 1.08 8.76
N ASP A 132 -3.75 0.14 9.22
CA ASP A 132 -4.49 -0.82 8.40
C ASP A 132 -3.64 -1.35 7.23
N LYS A 133 -2.41 -1.77 7.53
CA LYS A 133 -1.37 -2.08 6.55
C LYS A 133 -0.81 -3.47 6.78
N SER A 134 -0.65 -4.21 5.70
CA SER A 134 0.00 -5.51 5.69
C SER A 134 1.00 -5.61 4.55
N ILE A 135 2.15 -6.21 4.84
CA ILE A 135 3.21 -6.48 3.89
C ILE A 135 3.65 -7.92 4.04
N PHE A 136 3.63 -8.70 2.95
CA PHE A 136 4.03 -10.10 2.97
C PHE A 136 4.75 -10.53 1.69
N THR A 137 5.62 -11.54 1.78
CA THR A 137 6.34 -12.13 0.63
C THR A 137 5.50 -13.20 -0.07
N PHE A 138 5.84 -13.52 -1.32
CA PHE A 138 5.12 -14.52 -2.11
C PHE A 138 6.06 -15.33 -3.02
N SER A 139 5.59 -16.49 -3.48
CA SER A 139 6.31 -17.39 -4.40
C SER A 139 5.34 -18.22 -5.27
N PRO A 140 5.69 -18.57 -6.53
CA PRO A 140 6.87 -18.13 -7.27
C PRO A 140 6.78 -16.65 -7.65
N ILE A 141 7.90 -16.02 -8.00
CA ILE A 141 7.91 -14.66 -8.57
C ILE A 141 7.68 -14.78 -10.08
N PRO A 142 6.68 -14.11 -10.67
CA PRO A 142 6.49 -14.08 -12.12
C PRO A 142 7.72 -13.53 -12.86
N GLU A 143 8.20 -14.20 -13.91
CA GLU A 143 9.33 -13.75 -14.74
C GLU A 143 9.11 -12.34 -15.34
N SER A 144 7.85 -11.98 -15.62
CA SER A 144 7.48 -10.64 -16.07
C SER A 144 7.75 -9.56 -15.00
N LEU A 145 7.63 -9.88 -13.72
CA LEU A 145 8.01 -8.97 -12.63
C LEU A 145 9.52 -8.87 -12.47
N GLU A 146 10.26 -9.96 -12.63
CA GLU A 146 11.74 -9.94 -12.56
C GLU A 146 12.35 -9.06 -13.65
N ARG A 147 11.73 -9.04 -14.83
CA ARG A 147 12.12 -8.17 -15.94
C ARG A 147 11.69 -6.71 -15.76
N MET A 148 10.78 -6.44 -14.83
CA MET A 148 10.31 -5.08 -14.55
C MET A 148 11.35 -4.31 -13.75
N LYS A 149 11.65 -3.08 -14.17
CA LYS A 149 12.51 -2.16 -13.43
C LYS A 149 11.76 -1.56 -12.24
N LEU A 150 11.60 -2.34 -11.18
CA LEU A 150 11.04 -1.87 -9.92
C LEU A 150 12.08 -1.06 -9.14
N LYS A 151 11.64 0.04 -8.53
CA LYS A 151 12.45 0.75 -7.53
C LYS A 151 12.77 -0.22 -6.40
N ASP A 152 14.06 -0.33 -6.10
CA ASP A 152 14.52 -1.09 -4.95
C ASP A 152 14.34 -0.25 -3.67
N ASN A 153 13.60 -0.79 -2.71
CA ASN A 153 13.34 -0.16 -1.41
C ASN A 153 14.15 -0.83 -0.29
N SER A 154 15.27 -1.52 -0.60
CA SER A 154 16.14 -2.13 0.42
C SER A 154 16.63 -1.13 1.46
N ASP A 155 16.90 0.11 1.05
CA ASP A 155 17.38 1.18 1.94
C ASP A 155 16.29 1.68 2.91
N SER A 156 15.02 1.24 2.73
CA SER A 156 13.92 1.48 3.66
C SER A 156 13.72 0.35 4.67
N LEU A 157 14.62 -0.64 4.70
CA LEU A 157 14.56 -1.78 5.59
C LEU A 157 15.74 -1.79 6.57
N ALA A 158 15.51 -2.34 7.75
CA ALA A 158 16.55 -2.66 8.72
C ALA A 158 16.37 -4.11 9.18
N GLN A 159 17.46 -4.79 9.52
CA GLN A 159 17.39 -6.03 10.26
C GLN A 159 17.28 -5.69 11.74
N VAL A 160 16.35 -6.31 12.46
CA VAL A 160 16.11 -6.05 13.87
C VAL A 160 16.23 -7.35 14.64
N THR A 161 17.08 -7.39 15.66
CA THR A 161 17.11 -8.46 16.64
C THR A 161 16.37 -8.01 17.89
N LEU A 162 15.24 -8.65 18.17
CA LEU A 162 14.47 -8.52 19.40
C LEU A 162 15.10 -9.39 20.48
N ILE A 163 15.30 -8.82 21.67
CA ILE A 163 15.84 -9.52 22.85
C ILE A 163 14.75 -9.53 23.91
N PHE A 164 14.38 -10.72 24.38
CA PHE A 164 13.31 -10.93 25.35
C PHE A 164 13.85 -11.05 26.78
N ASP A 165 12.97 -10.93 27.77
CA ASP A 165 13.30 -10.99 29.20
C ASP A 165 13.86 -12.34 29.66
N ASP A 166 13.51 -13.43 28.98
CA ASP A 166 14.10 -14.76 29.17
C ASP A 166 15.50 -14.93 28.55
N GLY A 167 15.98 -13.89 27.84
CA GLY A 167 17.27 -13.86 27.15
C GLY A 167 17.25 -14.48 25.75
N SER A 168 16.12 -14.98 25.27
CA SER A 168 15.96 -15.44 23.89
C SER A 168 16.05 -14.27 22.91
N LYS A 169 16.34 -14.59 21.64
CA LYS A 169 16.49 -13.62 20.56
C LYS A 169 15.68 -14.03 19.34
N SER A 170 15.07 -13.06 18.67
CA SER A 170 14.43 -13.24 17.35
C SER A 170 14.92 -12.17 16.38
N THR A 171 15.27 -12.56 15.16
CA THR A 171 15.70 -11.62 14.12
C THR A 171 14.65 -11.51 13.03
N VAL A 172 14.22 -10.28 12.77
CA VAL A 172 13.17 -9.94 11.81
C VAL A 172 13.62 -8.79 10.91
N VAL A 173 12.90 -8.56 9.82
CA VAL A 173 13.09 -7.38 8.97
C VAL A 173 12.09 -6.31 9.40
N GLY A 174 12.58 -5.13 9.72
CA GLY A 174 11.77 -3.96 10.04
C GLY A 174 11.73 -2.96 8.89
N CYS A 175 10.62 -2.23 8.78
CA CYS A 175 10.51 -1.08 7.89
C CYS A 175 10.90 0.18 8.64
N ILE A 176 11.80 0.94 8.04
CA ILE A 176 12.18 2.26 8.53
C ILE A 176 11.03 3.21 8.19
N ALA A 177 10.65 4.02 9.16
CA ALA A 177 9.64 5.04 9.02
C ALA A 177 10.09 6.33 9.70
N ARG A 178 9.53 7.45 9.27
CA ARG A 178 9.74 8.74 9.91
C ARG A 178 8.41 9.42 10.16
N GLU A 179 8.20 9.86 11.39
CA GLU A 179 7.04 10.67 11.79
C GLU A 179 7.57 11.99 12.35
N MET A 180 7.20 13.10 11.72
CA MET A 180 7.69 14.44 12.05
C MET A 180 9.24 14.49 12.07
N SER A 181 9.85 14.69 13.23
CA SER A 181 11.31 14.71 13.45
C SER A 181 11.84 13.42 14.08
N LYS A 182 11.01 12.39 14.23
CA LYS A 182 11.37 11.13 14.89
C LYS A 182 11.46 10.00 13.88
N TRP A 183 12.39 9.09 14.12
CA TRP A 183 12.61 7.91 13.30
C TRP A 183 12.17 6.66 14.05
N PHE A 184 11.61 5.72 13.30
CA PHE A 184 11.11 4.47 13.84
C PHE A 184 11.54 3.32 12.95
N VAL A 185 11.72 2.15 13.55
CA VAL A 185 11.71 0.88 12.84
C VAL A 185 10.50 0.09 13.30
N LEU A 186 9.63 -0.26 12.35
CA LEU A 186 8.41 -1.02 12.56
C LEU A 186 8.70 -2.49 12.26
N VAL A 187 8.46 -3.37 13.23
CA VAL A 187 8.59 -4.83 13.05
C VAL A 187 7.29 -5.54 13.44
N PRO A 188 6.99 -6.72 12.88
CA PRO A 188 5.87 -7.54 13.34
C PRO A 188 5.96 -7.88 14.82
N ARG A 189 4.79 -8.02 15.43
CA ARG A 189 4.64 -8.55 16.77
C ARG A 189 4.03 -9.94 16.71
N ASP A 190 4.88 -10.96 16.85
CA ASP A 190 4.43 -12.36 16.84
C ASP A 190 4.16 -12.91 18.27
N ASN A 191 4.82 -12.37 19.30
CA ASN A 191 4.75 -12.89 20.67
C ASN A 191 4.17 -11.89 21.68
N GLN A 192 3.64 -12.43 22.78
CA GLN A 192 3.25 -11.65 23.97
C GLN A 192 4.42 -11.41 24.95
N GLU A 193 5.59 -11.96 24.65
CA GLU A 193 6.79 -11.85 25.48
C GLU A 193 7.26 -10.39 25.59
N GLN A 194 7.85 -10.06 26.75
CA GLN A 194 8.35 -8.72 27.01
C GLN A 194 9.69 -8.52 26.32
N ILE A 195 9.74 -7.58 25.37
CA ILE A 195 10.97 -7.16 24.72
C ILE A 195 11.71 -6.22 25.66
N VAL A 196 12.96 -6.54 25.99
CA VAL A 196 13.79 -5.77 26.93
C VAL A 196 14.86 -4.93 26.24
N ALA A 197 15.25 -5.31 25.03
CA ALA A 197 16.21 -4.58 24.21
C ALA A 197 16.06 -4.95 22.73
N VAL A 198 16.61 -4.11 21.85
CA VAL A 198 16.66 -4.37 20.41
C VAL A 198 18.01 -3.96 19.82
N GLU A 199 18.46 -4.72 18.83
CA GLU A 199 19.60 -4.39 17.98
C GLU A 199 19.07 -4.09 16.58
N VAL A 200 19.30 -2.89 16.05
CA VAL A 200 18.87 -2.46 14.72
C VAL A 200 20.09 -2.34 13.82
N VAL A 201 20.08 -3.07 12.71
CA VAL A 201 21.13 -3.06 11.70
C VAL A 201 20.60 -2.48 10.40
N PHE A 202 21.08 -1.29 10.05
CA PHE A 202 20.80 -0.65 8.77
C PHE A 202 21.82 -1.14 7.73
N PHE A 203 21.35 -1.49 6.52
CA PHE A 203 22.21 -1.97 5.44
C PHE A 203 22.17 -1.03 4.24
N GLU A 204 23.34 -0.52 3.83
CA GLU A 204 23.47 0.33 2.65
C GLU A 204 23.73 -0.53 1.41
N ALA A 205 22.69 -0.73 0.59
CA ALA A 205 22.75 -1.70 -0.52
C ALA A 205 23.87 -1.40 -1.54
N LYS A 206 24.19 -0.12 -1.76
CA LYS A 206 25.21 0.31 -2.73
C LYS A 206 26.63 -0.02 -2.31
N THR A 207 26.92 0.00 -1.01
CA THR A 207 28.29 -0.13 -0.48
C THR A 207 28.49 -1.45 0.26
N GLY A 208 27.40 -2.13 0.63
CA GLY A 208 27.41 -3.31 1.49
C GLY A 208 27.74 -3.01 2.96
N ARG A 209 27.75 -1.72 3.36
CA ARG A 209 28.04 -1.33 4.74
C ARG A 209 26.84 -1.56 5.64
N SER A 210 27.12 -1.96 6.88
CA SER A 210 26.13 -2.12 7.94
C SER A 210 26.37 -1.12 9.08
N TYR A 211 25.30 -0.59 9.65
CA TYR A 211 25.33 0.33 10.79
C TYR A 211 24.48 -0.25 11.91
N LEU A 212 25.09 -0.50 13.07
CA LEU A 212 24.43 -1.06 14.24
C LEU A 212 23.99 0.06 15.19
N TYR A 213 22.76 -0.03 15.66
CA TYR A 213 22.19 0.78 16.72
C TYR A 213 21.57 -0.15 17.77
N GLU A 214 21.88 0.07 19.04
CA GLU A 214 21.33 -0.69 20.16
C GLU A 214 20.38 0.22 20.94
N ALA A 215 19.16 -0.25 21.21
CA ALA A 215 18.16 0.48 21.98
C ALA A 215 17.66 -0.34 23.18
N GLY A 216 17.46 0.34 24.31
CA GLY A 216 16.80 -0.22 25.48
C GLY A 216 15.28 -0.23 25.34
N SER A 217 14.61 -0.89 26.30
CA SER A 217 13.15 -1.03 26.35
C SER A 217 12.35 0.27 26.32
N GLU A 218 12.94 1.39 26.77
CA GLU A 218 12.29 2.69 26.86
C GLU A 218 11.97 3.32 25.49
N LEU A 219 12.60 2.83 24.42
CA LEU A 219 12.38 3.27 23.05
C LEU A 219 11.46 2.31 22.28
N ILE A 220 10.83 1.37 22.96
CA ILE A 220 9.97 0.34 22.38
C ILE A 220 8.51 0.68 22.69
N ASP A 221 7.76 1.08 21.66
CA ASP A 221 6.32 1.30 21.73
C ASP A 221 5.59 0.07 21.19
N VAL A 222 4.81 -0.56 22.07
CA VAL A 222 4.01 -1.77 21.79
C VAL A 222 2.50 -1.48 21.78
N SER A 223 2.12 -0.22 21.57
CA SER A 223 0.72 0.21 21.51
C SER A 223 -0.04 -0.36 20.31
N ASP A 224 0.66 -0.65 19.20
CA ASP A 224 0.06 -1.41 18.09
C ASP A 224 0.02 -2.91 18.47
N PRO A 225 -1.15 -3.56 18.42
CA PRO A 225 -1.24 -4.98 18.73
C PRO A 225 -0.49 -5.87 17.72
N LYS A 226 -0.15 -5.37 16.53
CA LYS A 226 0.48 -6.14 15.45
C LYS A 226 1.90 -5.71 15.11
N ALA A 227 2.35 -4.58 15.65
CA ALA A 227 3.67 -4.06 15.40
C ALA A 227 4.37 -3.63 16.69
N VAL A 228 5.68 -3.81 16.72
CA VAL A 228 6.56 -3.17 17.68
C VAL A 228 7.22 -1.99 16.98
N GLN A 229 7.19 -0.82 17.61
CA GLN A 229 7.83 0.38 17.09
C GLN A 229 9.06 0.70 17.91
N ILE A 230 10.19 0.86 17.24
CA ILE A 230 11.48 1.12 17.86
C ILE A 230 11.89 2.53 17.48
N GLU A 231 11.86 3.47 18.42
CA GLU A 231 12.36 4.83 18.18
C GLU A 231 13.89 4.81 18.01
N VAL A 232 14.36 5.45 16.95
CA VAL A 232 15.78 5.64 16.66
C VAL A 232 16.08 7.14 16.73
N PRO A 233 16.95 7.60 17.65
CA PRO A 233 17.36 9.01 17.68
C PRO A 233 17.96 9.44 16.34
N ASP A 234 17.71 10.69 15.92
CA ASP A 234 18.15 11.18 14.62
C ASP A 234 19.66 11.01 14.41
N ASP A 235 20.49 11.27 15.43
CA ASP A 235 21.96 11.12 15.37
C ASP A 235 22.41 9.66 15.16
N ASN A 236 21.54 8.68 15.43
CA ASN A 236 21.81 7.26 15.21
C ASN A 236 21.32 6.73 13.86
N VAL A 237 20.54 7.52 13.10
CA VAL A 237 20.08 7.13 11.77
C VAL A 237 21.19 7.42 10.74
N PRO A 238 21.66 6.42 9.98
CA PRO A 238 22.70 6.64 8.98
C PRO A 238 22.29 7.63 7.90
N GLN A 239 23.26 8.40 7.39
CA GLN A 239 22.98 9.42 6.37
C GLN A 239 22.35 8.83 5.09
N PHE A 240 22.72 7.61 4.68
CA PHE A 240 22.11 6.99 3.50
C PHE A 240 20.60 6.74 3.69
N VAL A 241 20.17 6.39 4.91
CA VAL A 241 18.75 6.27 5.27
C VAL A 241 18.10 7.64 5.23
N LYS A 242 18.72 8.66 5.83
CA LYS A 242 18.24 10.06 5.76
C LYS A 242 18.10 10.55 4.32
N ASP A 243 19.09 10.25 3.47
CA ASP A 243 19.13 10.63 2.06
C ASP A 243 18.13 9.85 1.21
N PHE A 244 17.85 8.59 1.58
CA PHE A 244 16.83 7.76 0.97
C PHE A 244 15.43 8.25 1.35
N THR A 245 15.24 8.66 2.61
CA THR A 245 13.92 9.07 3.08
C THR A 245 13.39 10.27 2.34
N PHE A 246 12.07 10.32 2.38
CA PHE A 246 11.21 11.18 1.63
C PHE A 246 11.35 12.67 2.00
N ASP A 247 12.44 13.18 2.57
CA ASP A 247 12.64 14.64 2.52
C ASP A 247 12.90 15.12 1.08
N LYS A 248 13.43 14.25 0.20
CA LYS A 248 13.51 14.47 -1.26
C LYS A 248 12.26 14.03 -2.03
N PHE A 249 11.45 13.14 -1.43
CA PHE A 249 10.22 12.59 -2.01
C PHE A 249 8.94 13.06 -1.31
N LYS A 250 9.07 14.01 -0.37
CA LYS A 250 7.99 14.85 0.10
C LYS A 250 7.66 15.57 -1.18
N ALA A 251 6.60 15.10 -1.83
CA ALA A 251 5.95 15.92 -2.83
C ALA A 251 5.90 17.32 -2.21
N PRO A 252 6.07 18.39 -2.98
CA PRO A 252 5.44 19.64 -2.61
C PRO A 252 3.93 19.31 -2.56
N TRP A 253 3.51 18.65 -1.48
CA TRP A 253 2.15 18.31 -1.11
C TRP A 253 1.39 19.60 -1.29
N PRO A 254 0.21 19.60 -1.94
CA PRO A 254 -0.45 20.80 -2.45
C PRO A 254 -0.39 21.97 -1.47
N LYS A 255 0.73 22.71 -1.45
CA LYS A 255 0.89 23.92 -0.66
C LYS A 255 0.27 25.05 -1.50
N GLY A 256 -0.94 24.81 -1.98
CA GLY A 256 -1.76 25.79 -2.69
C GLY A 256 -2.31 25.39 -4.06
N ASN A 257 -1.87 24.31 -4.72
CA ASN A 257 -2.43 23.91 -6.02
C ASN A 257 -3.28 22.63 -5.90
N GLY A 258 -4.54 22.79 -5.52
CA GLY A 258 -5.52 21.71 -5.31
C GLY A 258 -5.94 20.93 -6.56
N ASN A 259 -5.24 21.10 -7.69
CA ASN A 259 -5.53 20.41 -8.95
C ASN A 259 -4.81 19.06 -9.02
N PHE A 260 -5.14 18.19 -8.06
CA PHE A 260 -4.75 16.78 -8.12
C PHE A 260 -5.95 15.93 -8.51
N THR A 261 -5.71 14.94 -9.37
CA THR A 261 -6.69 13.92 -9.76
C THR A 261 -6.28 12.59 -9.13
N PRO A 262 -6.95 12.17 -8.05
CA PRO A 262 -6.83 10.82 -7.51
C PRO A 262 -7.20 9.78 -8.58
N LEU A 263 -6.33 8.81 -8.80
CA LEU A 263 -6.54 7.66 -9.68
C LEU A 263 -6.32 6.38 -8.89
N VAL A 264 -7.34 5.52 -8.85
CA VAL A 264 -7.28 4.22 -8.17
C VAL A 264 -7.19 3.11 -9.20
N ILE A 265 -6.27 2.17 -8.99
CA ILE A 265 -6.13 0.93 -9.76
C ILE A 265 -6.38 -0.24 -8.81
N ALA A 266 -7.46 -1.00 -9.05
CA ALA A 266 -7.89 -2.04 -8.13
C ALA A 266 -8.64 -3.19 -8.80
N HIS A 267 -9.00 -4.20 -8.00
CA HIS A 267 -9.84 -5.35 -8.36
C HIS A 267 -11.20 -5.28 -7.64
N PRO A 268 -12.08 -4.35 -8.06
CA PRO A 268 -13.42 -4.24 -7.48
C PRO A 268 -14.19 -5.56 -7.60
N HIS A 269 -14.84 -5.94 -6.51
CA HIS A 269 -15.57 -7.21 -6.34
C HIS A 269 -14.75 -8.45 -6.73
N GLY A 270 -13.44 -8.45 -6.48
CA GLY A 270 -12.54 -9.55 -6.88
C GLY A 270 -12.48 -9.78 -8.40
N GLY A 271 -13.00 -8.83 -9.18
CA GLY A 271 -13.10 -8.90 -10.63
C GLY A 271 -11.85 -8.45 -11.35
N PRO A 272 -11.94 -8.28 -12.68
CA PRO A 272 -10.83 -7.83 -13.49
C PRO A 272 -10.33 -6.46 -13.03
N LYS A 273 -9.05 -6.19 -13.29
CA LYS A 273 -8.41 -4.93 -12.89
C LYS A 273 -9.08 -3.75 -13.58
N THR A 274 -9.40 -2.71 -12.82
CA THR A 274 -9.99 -1.47 -13.33
C THR A 274 -9.22 -0.24 -12.88
N ILE A 275 -9.46 0.86 -13.56
CA ILE A 275 -9.01 2.20 -13.23
C ILE A 275 -10.23 3.08 -13.00
N THR A 276 -10.19 3.89 -11.94
CA THR A 276 -11.15 4.97 -11.70
C THR A 276 -10.40 6.25 -11.36
N MET A 277 -11.01 7.39 -11.69
CA MET A 277 -10.49 8.72 -11.38
C MET A 277 -11.53 9.52 -10.62
N GLY A 278 -11.07 10.45 -9.79
CA GLY A 278 -11.97 11.30 -9.01
C GLY A 278 -11.39 12.66 -8.71
N LYS A 279 -12.00 13.34 -7.76
CA LYS A 279 -11.58 14.62 -7.23
C LYS A 279 -10.93 14.41 -5.86
N LEU A 280 -9.83 15.11 -5.61
CA LEU A 280 -9.30 15.26 -4.27
C LEU A 280 -10.28 16.14 -3.48
N LEU A 281 -10.74 15.65 -2.33
CA LEU A 281 -11.66 16.37 -1.45
C LEU A 281 -10.93 17.03 -0.30
N ASP A 282 -10.07 16.27 0.37
CA ASP A 282 -9.39 16.70 1.57
C ASP A 282 -8.18 15.83 1.87
N PHE A 283 -7.32 16.34 2.74
CA PHE A 283 -6.13 15.70 3.24
C PHE A 283 -6.05 15.86 4.76
N GLU A 284 -5.84 14.76 5.47
CA GLU A 284 -5.69 14.75 6.91
C GLU A 284 -4.34 14.16 7.32
N ASP A 285 -3.45 15.00 7.87
CA ASP A 285 -2.20 14.54 8.47
C ASP A 285 -2.45 14.13 9.92
N ARG A 286 -2.34 12.84 10.22
CA ARG A 286 -2.45 12.27 11.57
C ARG A 286 -1.08 11.87 12.12
N GLY A 287 0.00 12.47 11.65
CA GLY A 287 1.37 12.13 12.03
C GLY A 287 1.86 10.92 11.25
N ARG A 288 1.73 9.71 11.83
CA ARG A 288 2.16 8.43 11.21
C ARG A 288 1.49 8.10 9.89
N ILE A 289 0.31 8.67 9.68
CA ILE A 289 -0.58 8.34 8.58
C ILE A 289 -1.09 9.64 8.00
N ALA A 290 -1.04 9.75 6.67
CA ALA A 290 -1.80 10.74 5.95
C ALA A 290 -3.03 10.09 5.29
N LEU A 291 -4.18 10.70 5.45
CA LEU A 291 -5.43 10.31 4.79
C LEU A 291 -5.66 11.19 3.56
N ILE A 292 -5.97 10.57 2.44
CA ILE A 292 -6.53 11.28 1.28
C ILE A 292 -7.99 10.92 1.13
N HIS A 293 -8.83 11.95 1.19
CA HIS A 293 -10.25 11.86 0.90
C HIS A 293 -10.49 12.16 -0.57
N HIS A 294 -11.15 11.24 -1.30
CA HIS A 294 -11.39 11.40 -2.73
C HIS A 294 -12.69 10.78 -3.23
N THR A 295 -13.12 11.20 -4.42
CA THR A 295 -14.35 10.69 -5.05
C THR A 295 -14.15 9.56 -6.07
N ALA A 296 -12.90 9.14 -6.34
CA ALA A 296 -12.64 8.06 -7.31
C ALA A 296 -13.45 6.80 -6.94
N GLU A 297 -14.14 6.18 -7.90
CA GLU A 297 -15.07 5.09 -7.58
C GLU A 297 -14.32 3.85 -7.13
N THR A 298 -14.75 3.26 -6.03
CA THR A 298 -14.26 1.98 -5.54
C THR A 298 -15.44 1.15 -5.05
N CYS A 299 -15.26 -0.17 -5.02
CA CYS A 299 -16.24 -1.14 -4.52
C CYS A 299 -15.59 -2.09 -3.51
N PRO A 300 -16.36 -2.90 -2.77
CA PRO A 300 -15.82 -4.03 -2.01
C PRO A 300 -14.79 -4.81 -2.83
N GLY A 301 -13.63 -5.15 -2.25
CA GLY A 301 -12.50 -5.77 -2.96
C GLY A 301 -11.47 -4.79 -3.52
N SER A 302 -11.78 -3.49 -3.51
CA SER A 302 -10.81 -2.45 -3.88
C SER A 302 -9.81 -2.13 -2.76
N SER A 303 -10.04 -2.59 -1.52
CA SER A 303 -9.08 -2.45 -0.42
C SER A 303 -7.71 -3.01 -0.79
N GLY A 304 -6.66 -2.24 -0.50
CA GLY A 304 -5.28 -2.50 -0.92
C GLY A 304 -4.99 -2.02 -2.35
N GLY A 305 -5.98 -1.39 -3.00
CA GLY A 305 -5.88 -0.82 -4.34
C GLY A 305 -4.84 0.28 -4.41
N LEU A 306 -4.09 0.36 -5.50
CA LEU A 306 -3.10 1.40 -5.68
C LEU A 306 -3.80 2.75 -5.89
N LEU A 307 -3.54 3.72 -5.02
CA LEU A 307 -3.88 5.11 -5.26
C LEU A 307 -2.65 5.87 -5.75
N ILE A 308 -2.81 6.61 -6.83
CA ILE A 308 -1.86 7.62 -7.29
C ILE A 308 -2.54 8.98 -7.46
N THR A 309 -1.78 10.06 -7.37
CA THR A 309 -2.26 11.42 -7.64
C THR A 309 -1.60 11.97 -8.90
N LEU A 310 -2.42 12.40 -9.86
CA LEU A 310 -1.99 13.05 -11.10
C LEU A 310 -2.13 14.57 -10.98
N GLY A 311 -1.27 15.34 -11.65
CA GLY A 311 -1.32 16.81 -11.63
C GLY A 311 -0.54 17.46 -10.49
N GLY A 312 -0.75 18.76 -10.28
CA GLY A 312 0.03 19.59 -9.34
C GLY A 312 1.45 19.92 -9.82
N ASP A 313 2.24 20.57 -8.95
CA ASP A 313 3.67 20.89 -9.21
C ASP A 313 4.53 19.62 -9.05
N THR A 314 4.34 18.68 -9.96
CA THR A 314 5.12 17.44 -10.12
C THR A 314 6.46 17.70 -10.83
N SER A 315 6.83 18.96 -11.06
CA SER A 315 8.05 19.34 -11.80
C SER A 315 9.32 18.75 -11.16
N SER A 316 9.30 18.56 -9.83
CA SER A 316 10.35 17.91 -9.05
C SER A 316 10.43 16.38 -9.24
N TYR A 317 9.41 15.76 -9.83
CA TYR A 317 9.28 14.31 -10.06
C TYR A 317 9.34 13.94 -11.53
N CYS A 318 9.87 14.83 -12.38
CA CYS A 318 9.81 14.68 -13.84
C CYS A 318 8.38 14.39 -14.33
N GLU A 319 7.38 14.99 -13.67
CA GLU A 319 5.96 14.86 -14.01
C GLU A 319 5.32 13.47 -13.76
N PHE A 320 5.99 12.57 -13.03
CA PHE A 320 5.42 11.31 -12.56
C PHE A 320 4.65 11.50 -11.24
N CYS A 321 3.79 10.52 -10.87
CA CYS A 321 2.91 10.67 -9.71
C CYS A 321 3.68 11.00 -8.43
N ASN A 322 3.23 12.06 -7.76
CA ASN A 322 3.82 12.60 -6.55
C ASN A 322 3.58 11.70 -5.33
N THR A 323 2.57 10.84 -5.38
CA THR A 323 2.15 10.08 -4.23
C THR A 323 1.63 8.70 -4.62
N VAL A 324 2.10 7.67 -3.92
CA VAL A 324 1.61 6.29 -4.04
C VAL A 324 1.08 5.84 -2.67
N GLY A 325 -0.21 5.51 -2.63
CA GLY A 325 -0.92 5.09 -1.44
C GLY A 325 -1.72 3.82 -1.69
N VAL A 326 -2.45 3.38 -0.68
CA VAL A 326 -3.39 2.26 -0.81
C VAL A 326 -4.81 2.70 -0.45
N HIS A 327 -5.79 2.32 -1.25
CA HIS A 327 -7.21 2.51 -0.96
C HIS A 327 -7.63 1.60 0.20
N CYS A 328 -8.36 2.15 1.17
CA CYS A 328 -8.66 1.44 2.41
C CYS A 328 -10.15 1.25 2.61
N GLU A 329 -10.90 2.33 2.43
CA GLU A 329 -12.34 2.32 2.70
C GLU A 329 -13.07 3.33 1.84
N GLY A 330 -14.38 3.13 1.73
CA GLY A 330 -15.24 4.11 1.13
C GLY A 330 -16.69 3.85 1.44
N GLN A 331 -17.50 4.88 1.28
CA GLN A 331 -18.91 4.87 1.62
C GLN A 331 -19.69 5.83 0.73
N LYS A 332 -21.01 5.61 0.68
CA LYS A 332 -21.94 6.55 0.09
C LYS A 332 -22.28 7.65 1.09
N VAL A 333 -21.96 8.90 0.73
CA VAL A 333 -22.38 10.09 1.48
C VAL A 333 -22.83 11.17 0.49
N GLU A 334 -23.90 11.87 0.82
CA GLU A 334 -24.39 12.97 -0.03
C GLU A 334 -23.49 14.21 0.06
N GLU A 335 -22.84 14.39 1.22
CA GLU A 335 -22.07 15.58 1.55
C GLU A 335 -20.84 15.21 2.41
N TYR A 336 -19.74 15.94 2.21
CA TYR A 336 -18.54 15.88 3.05
C TYR A 336 -18.07 17.30 3.39
N LYS A 337 -18.04 17.65 4.69
CA LYS A 337 -17.61 18.96 5.20
C LYS A 337 -18.29 20.16 4.50
N GLY A 338 -19.60 20.12 4.26
CA GLY A 338 -20.30 21.20 3.55
C GLY A 338 -20.32 21.04 2.02
N MET A 339 -19.56 20.10 1.46
CA MET A 339 -19.43 19.91 0.02
C MET A 339 -20.31 18.75 -0.45
N LYS A 340 -21.28 19.04 -1.32
CA LYS A 340 -22.08 18.02 -1.99
C LYS A 340 -21.19 17.19 -2.92
N LEU A 341 -21.31 15.86 -2.87
CA LEU A 341 -20.52 14.95 -3.70
C LEU A 341 -21.29 14.52 -4.94
N ASP A 342 -20.75 14.83 -6.13
CA ASP A 342 -21.43 14.60 -7.42
C ASP A 342 -21.82 13.13 -7.66
N ASN A 343 -20.98 12.19 -7.22
CA ASN A 343 -21.23 10.75 -7.33
C ASN A 343 -21.60 10.09 -6.00
N GLY A 344 -21.77 10.89 -4.93
CA GLY A 344 -22.03 10.43 -3.59
C GLY A 344 -20.95 9.54 -2.99
N ASN A 345 -19.75 9.44 -3.58
CA ASN A 345 -18.67 8.58 -3.08
C ASN A 345 -17.67 9.39 -2.25
N LEU A 346 -17.49 8.98 -1.00
CA LEU A 346 -16.37 9.40 -0.17
C LEU A 346 -15.49 8.18 0.08
N ASN A 347 -14.25 8.27 -0.37
CA ASN A 347 -13.25 7.23 -0.18
C ASN A 347 -12.07 7.78 0.60
N VAL A 348 -11.39 6.89 1.30
CA VAL A 348 -10.19 7.17 2.07
C VAL A 348 -9.10 6.22 1.62
N SER A 349 -7.97 6.81 1.25
CA SER A 349 -6.74 6.09 0.99
C SER A 349 -5.66 6.52 1.97
N LEU A 350 -4.85 5.55 2.37
CA LEU A 350 -3.74 5.75 3.28
C LEU A 350 -2.45 6.02 2.50
N PHE A 351 -1.77 7.06 2.91
CA PHE A 351 -0.40 7.35 2.51
C PHE A 351 0.52 7.16 3.68
N ASN A 352 1.60 6.45 3.41
CA ASN A 352 2.75 6.47 4.28
C ASN A 352 3.56 7.72 3.98
N ASN A 353 3.67 8.59 4.98
CA ASN A 353 4.63 9.68 5.01
C ASN A 353 6.07 9.18 5.26
N SER A 354 6.26 7.86 5.38
CA SER A 354 7.50 7.19 5.79
C SER A 354 8.41 6.78 4.65
#